data_AF-A0A7V5IEA6-F1
#
_entry.id   AF-A0A7V5IEA6-F1
#
_cell.length_a   1.000
_cell.length_b   1.000
_cell.length_c   1.000
_cell.angle_alpha   90.00
_cell.angle_beta   90.00
_cell.angle_gamma   90.00
#
_symmetry.space_group_name_H-M   'P 1'
#
loop_
_entity.id
_entity.type
_entity.pdbx_description
1 polymer ?
#
loop_
_entity_poly.entity_id
_entity_poly.type
_entity_poly.pdbx_seq_one_letter_code
_entity_poly.pdbx_strand_id
1 'polypeptide(L)'
;MHCKDRAPQECSKVLVEKIRSEFGNPKVFLVGFQPRMAEALAKKFPLRITDLDEANIGTEKFGVKIQPPHEAKGNIDWCDLMVVTGSTAVNNTMKEFIGKKPVIFYGVTVAGPAYLLGLNRFCPFGG
;
A
#
# COMPACT_ATOMS: atom_id res chain seq x y z
N MET A 1 -17.82 14.70 -2.57
CA MET A 1 -18.60 14.58 -1.33
C MET A 1 -17.79 13.85 -0.28
N HIS A 2 -17.37 14.61 0.73
CA HIS A 2 -16.88 14.28 2.08
C HIS A 2 -16.39 12.85 2.41
N CYS A 3 -15.08 12.64 2.30
CA CYS A 3 -14.33 11.89 3.31
C CYS A 3 -13.46 12.87 4.07
N LYS A 4 -14.08 13.71 4.91
CA LYS A 4 -13.36 14.68 5.74
C LYS A 4 -13.23 14.25 7.21
N ASP A 5 -13.95 13.19 7.63
CA ASP A 5 -14.06 12.86 9.07
C ASP A 5 -13.90 11.37 9.45
N ARG A 6 -13.64 10.45 8.51
CA ARG A 6 -13.31 9.06 8.90
C ARG A 6 -11.80 8.93 9.05
N ALA A 7 -11.38 8.91 10.31
CA ALA A 7 -9.99 8.92 10.73
C ALA A 7 -9.15 7.90 9.92
N PRO A 8 -7.94 8.26 9.44
CA PRO A 8 -7.05 7.37 8.67
C PRO A 8 -6.74 6.01 9.33
N GLN A 9 -7.06 5.86 10.62
CA GLN A 9 -6.96 4.64 11.41
C GLN A 9 -7.97 3.55 10.99
N GLU A 10 -9.15 3.94 10.49
CA GLU A 10 -10.14 2.97 10.01
C GLU A 10 -9.73 2.38 8.65
N CYS A 11 -9.19 3.22 7.77
CA CYS A 11 -8.71 2.79 6.45
C CYS A 11 -7.58 1.77 6.54
N SER A 12 -6.64 1.93 7.47
CA SER A 12 -5.52 0.98 7.63
C SER A 12 -5.98 -0.36 8.21
N LYS A 13 -6.95 -0.37 9.14
CA LYS A 13 -7.58 -1.60 9.63
C LYS A 13 -8.30 -2.35 8.52
N VAL A 14 -9.15 -1.66 7.75
CA VAL A 14 -9.89 -2.26 6.64
C VAL A 14 -8.93 -2.85 5.59
N LEU A 15 -7.81 -2.18 5.31
CA LEU A 15 -6.80 -2.73 4.40
C LEU A 15 -6.19 -4.03 4.93
N VAL A 16 -5.76 -4.04 6.19
CA VAL A 16 -5.20 -5.24 6.82
C VAL A 16 -6.19 -6.40 6.80
N GLU A 17 -7.45 -6.15 7.12
CA GLU A 17 -8.52 -7.16 7.09
C GLU A 17 -8.74 -7.70 5.67
N LYS A 18 -8.80 -6.82 4.66
CA LYS A 18 -8.93 -7.22 3.25
C LYS A 18 -7.76 -8.08 2.81
N ILE A 19 -6.52 -7.66 3.11
CA ILE A 19 -5.31 -8.42 2.78
C ILE A 19 -5.35 -9.79 3.45
N ARG A 20 -5.71 -9.85 4.73
CA ARG A 20 -5.79 -11.11 5.46
C ARG A 20 -6.86 -12.04 4.89
N SER A 21 -8.02 -11.51 4.52
CA SER A 21 -9.13 -12.31 3.99
C SER A 21 -8.87 -12.82 2.57
N GLU A 22 -8.20 -12.03 1.72
CA GLU A 22 -7.98 -12.39 0.31
C GLU A 22 -6.66 -13.14 0.08
N PHE A 23 -5.63 -12.83 0.87
CA PHE A 23 -4.26 -13.32 0.65
C PHE A 23 -3.69 -14.08 1.87
N GLY A 24 -4.39 -14.15 2.99
CA GLY A 24 -3.92 -14.83 4.20
C GLY A 24 -2.83 -14.05 4.93
N ASN A 25 -1.57 -14.43 4.73
CA ASN A 25 -0.40 -13.79 5.36
C ASN A 25 0.72 -13.52 4.33
N PRO A 26 0.48 -12.62 3.35
CA PRO A 26 1.45 -12.38 2.28
C PRO A 26 2.65 -11.58 2.77
N LYS A 27 3.76 -11.68 2.03
CA LYS A 27 4.84 -10.68 2.09
C LYS A 27 4.39 -9.40 1.40
N VAL A 28 4.34 -8.30 2.15
CA VAL A 28 3.83 -7.01 1.68
C VAL A 28 4.97 -6.08 1.32
N PHE A 29 4.88 -5.48 0.14
CA PHE A 29 5.77 -4.40 -0.28
C PHE A 29 5.02 -3.08 -0.38
N LEU A 30 5.38 -2.11 0.47
CA LEU A 30 4.80 -0.77 0.52
C LEU A 30 5.64 0.21 -0.28
N VAL A 31 5.03 0.83 -1.29
CA VAL A 31 5.66 1.90 -2.09
C VAL A 31 5.10 3.23 -1.62
N GLY A 32 5.99 4.10 -1.13
CA GLY A 32 5.67 5.34 -0.43
C GLY A 32 5.40 5.10 1.05
N PHE A 33 6.25 5.66 1.90
CA PHE A 33 6.15 5.57 3.35
C PHE A 33 4.99 6.43 3.85
N GLN A 34 4.01 5.76 4.43
CA GLN A 34 2.98 6.40 5.24
C GLN A 34 2.99 5.79 6.64
N PRO A 35 3.32 6.56 7.69
CA PRO A 35 3.54 6.02 9.04
C PRO A 35 2.40 5.14 9.55
N ARG A 36 1.15 5.57 9.38
CA ARG A 36 -0.04 4.84 9.85
C ARG A 36 -0.26 3.52 9.11
N MET A 37 0.09 3.48 7.82
CA MET A 37 -0.06 2.27 7.01
C MET A 37 1.08 1.29 7.27
N ALA A 38 2.31 1.81 7.32
CA ALA A 38 3.49 1.05 7.67
C ALA A 38 3.32 0.37 9.04
N GLU A 39 2.84 1.09 10.05
CA GLU A 39 2.59 0.52 11.37
C GLU A 39 1.57 -0.62 11.35
N ALA A 40 0.44 -0.43 10.67
CA ALA A 40 -0.63 -1.42 10.62
C ALA A 40 -0.19 -2.70 9.88
N LEU A 41 0.54 -2.54 8.78
CA LEU A 41 1.05 -3.64 7.98
C LEU A 41 2.20 -4.37 8.68
N ALA A 42 3.18 -3.64 9.24
CA ALA A 42 4.34 -4.23 9.92
C ALA A 42 3.93 -5.08 11.13
N LYS A 43 2.84 -4.72 11.82
CA LYS A 43 2.28 -5.51 12.93
C LYS A 43 1.66 -6.84 12.53
N LYS A 44 1.34 -7.03 11.25
CA LYS A 44 0.51 -8.16 10.78
C LYS A 44 1.16 -8.98 9.67
N PHE A 45 2.05 -8.40 8.90
CA PHE A 45 2.66 -9.01 7.73
C PHE A 45 4.17 -8.70 7.68
N PRO A 46 4.98 -9.58 7.08
CA PRO A 46 6.33 -9.23 6.68
C PRO A 46 6.29 -8.05 5.71
N LEU A 47 6.92 -6.94 6.10
CA LEU A 47 6.83 -5.67 5.36
C LEU A 47 8.20 -5.21 4.86
N ARG A 48 8.25 -4.77 3.60
CA ARG A 48 9.34 -3.93 3.07
C ARG A 48 8.77 -2.61 2.57
N ILE A 49 9.54 -1.54 2.68
CA ILE A 49 9.08 -0.19 2.34
C ILE A 49 10.13 0.49 1.46
N THR A 50 9.69 1.15 0.40
CA THR A 50 10.51 2.13 -0.33
C THR A 50 9.88 3.51 -0.29
N ASP A 51 10.73 4.55 -0.30
CA ASP A 51 10.29 5.95 -0.42
C ASP A 51 11.17 6.71 -1.42
N LEU A 52 10.65 7.82 -1.96
CA LEU A 52 11.38 8.78 -2.79
C LEU A 52 11.97 9.93 -1.97
N ASP A 53 11.44 10.19 -0.79
CA ASP A 53 11.90 11.20 0.15
C ASP A 53 13.18 10.73 0.85
N GLU A 54 14.29 11.39 0.52
CA GLU A 54 15.61 11.14 1.09
C GLU A 54 15.63 11.27 2.62
N ALA A 55 14.75 12.06 3.21
CA ALA A 55 14.66 12.20 4.66
C ALA A 55 14.13 10.91 5.34
N ASN A 56 13.35 10.11 4.61
CA ASN A 56 12.83 8.84 5.11
C ASN A 56 13.79 7.68 4.80
N ILE A 57 14.50 7.73 3.67
CA ILE A 57 15.41 6.67 3.23
C ILE A 57 16.49 6.41 4.28
N GLY A 58 16.72 5.12 4.57
CA GLY A 58 17.72 4.68 5.54
C GLY A 58 17.24 4.71 6.99
N THR A 59 16.12 5.36 7.29
CA THR A 59 15.51 5.34 8.63
C THR A 59 14.81 4.01 8.90
N GLU A 60 14.73 3.63 10.18
CA GLU A 60 13.94 2.49 10.62
C GLU A 60 12.65 2.97 11.30
N LYS A 61 11.51 2.46 10.83
CA LYS A 61 10.18 2.79 11.35
C LYS A 61 9.40 1.50 11.56
N PHE A 62 8.88 1.31 12.78
CA PHE A 62 8.11 0.11 13.14
C PHE A 62 8.89 -1.21 12.89
N GLY A 63 10.21 -1.19 13.08
CA GLY A 63 11.10 -2.34 12.83
C GLY A 63 11.37 -2.62 11.35
N VAL A 64 11.03 -1.70 10.45
CA VAL A 64 11.24 -1.85 9.01
C VAL A 64 12.11 -0.69 8.51
N LYS A 65 13.21 -1.04 7.83
CA LYS A 65 14.08 -0.07 7.18
C LYS A 65 13.43 0.45 5.90
N ILE A 66 13.37 1.77 5.75
CA ILE A 66 12.90 2.41 4.53
C ILE A 66 14.04 2.39 3.50
N GLN A 67 13.76 1.77 2.37
CA GLN A 67 14.73 1.57 1.30
C GLN A 67 14.59 2.64 0.20
N PRO A 68 15.69 2.94 -0.51
CA PRO A 68 15.64 3.80 -1.68
C PRO A 68 14.88 3.15 -2.85
N PRO A 69 14.41 3.92 -3.85
CA PRO A 69 13.58 3.40 -4.93
C PRO A 69 14.29 2.38 -5.83
N HIS A 70 15.62 2.39 -5.92
CA HIS A 70 16.36 1.39 -6.71
C HIS A 70 16.28 -0.04 -6.16
N GLU A 71 15.97 -0.21 -4.87
CA GLU A 71 15.71 -1.51 -4.24
C GLU A 71 14.31 -2.06 -4.58
N ALA A 72 13.44 -1.26 -5.20
CA ALA A 72 12.07 -1.65 -5.50
C ALA A 72 12.00 -2.94 -6.32
N LYS A 73 12.93 -3.15 -7.27
CA LYS A 73 12.95 -4.36 -8.10
C LYS A 73 13.10 -5.63 -7.25
N GLY A 74 14.07 -5.67 -6.34
CA GLY A 74 14.27 -6.82 -5.44
C GLY A 74 13.09 -7.02 -4.47
N ASN A 75 12.41 -5.94 -4.11
CA ASN A 75 11.23 -6.00 -3.25
C ASN A 75 9.98 -6.52 -3.98
N ILE A 76 9.81 -6.19 -5.27
CA ILE A 76 8.74 -6.75 -6.12
C ILE A 76 8.89 -8.26 -6.21
N ASP A 77 10.11 -8.76 -6.44
CA ASP A 77 10.36 -10.20 -6.57
C ASP A 77 10.13 -10.95 -5.25
N TRP A 78 10.49 -10.32 -4.13
CA TRP A 78 10.30 -10.88 -2.78
C TRP A 78 8.84 -10.90 -2.32
N CYS A 79 8.02 -9.93 -2.75
CA CYS A 79 6.67 -9.76 -2.24
C CYS A 79 5.65 -10.66 -2.94
N ASP A 80 4.57 -10.92 -2.20
CA ASP A 80 3.36 -11.58 -2.72
C ASP A 80 2.28 -10.54 -3.04
N LEU A 81 2.33 -9.40 -2.36
CA LEU A 81 1.38 -8.29 -2.52
C LEU A 81 2.10 -6.94 -2.46
N MET A 82 1.80 -6.08 -3.43
CA MET A 82 2.26 -4.70 -3.45
C MET A 82 1.16 -3.75 -2.99
N VAL A 83 1.52 -2.78 -2.16
CA VAL A 83 0.64 -1.73 -1.64
C VAL A 83 1.25 -0.39 -2.06
N VAL A 84 0.65 0.26 -3.05
CA VAL A 84 1.24 1.43 -3.72
C VAL A 84 0.42 2.68 -3.41
N THR A 85 1.08 3.74 -2.94
CA THR A 85 0.36 4.98 -2.66
C THR A 85 -0.05 5.70 -3.95
N GLY A 86 -1.24 6.33 -3.93
CA GLY A 86 -1.78 7.08 -5.06
C GLY A 86 -0.92 8.27 -5.51
N SER A 87 -0.01 8.80 -4.69
CA SER A 87 0.94 9.85 -5.15
C SER A 87 1.99 9.28 -6.12
N THR A 88 2.33 8.00 -6.01
CA THR A 88 3.22 7.30 -6.95
C THR A 88 2.56 7.07 -8.32
N ALA A 89 1.23 7.20 -8.40
CA ALA A 89 0.46 7.13 -9.66
C ALA A 89 0.88 8.17 -10.68
N VAL A 90 1.30 9.35 -10.21
CA VAL A 90 1.50 10.53 -11.05
C VAL A 90 2.90 10.53 -11.69
N ASN A 91 3.86 9.82 -11.09
CA ASN A 91 5.28 9.89 -11.44
C ASN A 91 5.77 8.85 -12.45
N ASN A 92 4.90 8.28 -13.29
CA ASN A 92 5.24 7.32 -14.36
C ASN A 92 5.88 5.99 -13.88
N THR A 93 6.21 5.86 -12.58
CA THR A 93 6.74 4.65 -11.94
C THR A 93 5.67 3.60 -11.69
N MET A 94 4.38 3.94 -11.73
CA MET A 94 3.28 2.99 -11.59
C MET A 94 3.35 1.83 -12.61
N LYS A 95 3.81 2.12 -13.85
CA LYS A 95 3.93 1.10 -14.91
C LYS A 95 4.89 -0.03 -14.55
N GLU A 96 5.86 0.22 -13.68
CA GLU A 96 6.86 -0.78 -13.30
C GLU A 96 6.29 -1.85 -12.34
N PHE A 97 5.20 -1.52 -11.65
CA PHE A 97 4.53 -2.35 -10.65
C PHE A 97 3.31 -3.10 -11.22
N ILE A 98 2.63 -2.54 -12.23
CA ILE A 98 1.44 -3.18 -12.82
C ILE A 98 1.83 -4.42 -13.63
N GLY A 99 1.12 -5.53 -13.40
CA GLY A 99 1.20 -6.76 -14.22
C GLY A 99 2.20 -7.82 -13.74
N LYS A 100 2.95 -7.59 -12.66
CA LYS A 100 3.92 -8.57 -12.12
C LYS A 100 3.40 -9.37 -10.92
N LYS A 101 2.70 -8.69 -10.01
CA LYS A 101 2.15 -9.23 -8.76
C LYS A 101 0.82 -8.54 -8.45
N PRO A 102 -0.02 -9.09 -7.55
CA PRO A 102 -1.17 -8.38 -7.01
C PRO A 102 -0.77 -7.00 -6.46
N VAL A 103 -1.53 -5.95 -6.82
CA VAL A 103 -1.30 -4.57 -6.38
C VAL A 103 -2.59 -4.01 -5.76
N ILE A 104 -2.46 -3.38 -4.60
CA ILE A 104 -3.50 -2.55 -3.99
C ILE A 104 -3.01 -1.10 -3.98
N PHE A 105 -3.80 -0.21 -4.58
CA PHE A 105 -3.54 1.23 -4.51
C PHE A 105 -4.26 1.84 -3.29
N TYR A 106 -3.57 2.71 -2.54
CA TYR A 106 -4.13 3.34 -1.33
C TYR A 106 -3.84 4.85 -1.25
N GLY A 107 -4.77 5.63 -0.68
CA GLY A 107 -4.65 7.08 -0.50
C GLY A 107 -6.01 7.81 -0.49
N VAL A 108 -6.07 9.03 0.06
CA VAL A 108 -7.29 9.86 0.11
C VAL A 108 -7.84 10.24 -1.28
N THR A 109 -6.99 10.23 -2.29
CA THR A 109 -7.36 10.38 -3.71
C THR A 109 -7.87 9.07 -4.33
N VAL A 110 -8.09 8.02 -3.52
CA VAL A 110 -8.65 6.74 -3.95
C VAL A 110 -10.11 6.55 -3.52
N ALA A 111 -10.82 7.65 -3.23
CA ALA A 111 -12.29 7.60 -3.10
C ALA A 111 -12.99 7.36 -4.46
N GLY A 112 -12.26 7.49 -5.58
CA GLY A 112 -12.76 7.34 -6.96
C GLY A 112 -12.25 6.13 -7.76
N PRO A 113 -10.95 5.77 -7.79
CA PRO A 113 -10.43 4.76 -8.71
C PRO A 113 -10.50 3.32 -8.20
N ALA A 114 -11.07 3.05 -7.01
CA ALA A 114 -11.56 1.70 -6.69
C ALA A 114 -12.70 1.27 -7.64
N TYR A 115 -13.33 2.23 -8.33
CA TYR A 115 -14.34 2.01 -9.37
C TYR A 115 -13.73 1.74 -10.76
N LEU A 116 -12.48 2.15 -11.04
CA LEU A 116 -11.93 2.23 -12.40
C LEU A 116 -11.05 1.04 -12.83
N LEU A 117 -10.67 0.13 -11.92
CA LEU A 117 -9.67 -0.92 -12.20
C LEU A 117 -10.19 -2.37 -12.09
N GLY A 118 -11.51 -2.59 -11.96
CA GLY A 118 -12.09 -3.93 -12.11
C GLY A 118 -11.63 -4.98 -11.10
N LEU A 119 -11.14 -4.58 -9.92
CA LEU A 119 -10.74 -5.49 -8.85
C LEU A 119 -11.91 -5.68 -7.88
N ASN A 120 -12.20 -6.95 -7.61
CA ASN A 120 -13.44 -7.45 -7.00
C ASN A 120 -14.01 -6.58 -5.88
N ARG A 121 -15.25 -6.14 -6.14
CA ARG A 121 -16.14 -5.41 -5.24
C ARG A 121 -16.40 -6.26 -3.99
N PHE A 122 -16.00 -5.76 -2.83
CA PHE A 122 -16.67 -6.08 -1.57
C PHE A 122 -17.09 -4.77 -0.91
N CYS A 123 -18.38 -4.49 -0.96
CA CYS A 123 -19.01 -3.39 -0.23
C CYS A 123 -20.22 -3.97 0.52
N PRO A 124 -20.18 -4.04 1.86
CA PRO A 124 -21.33 -4.49 2.65
C PRO A 124 -22.42 -3.42 2.84
N PHE A 125 -22.26 -2.19 2.33
CA PHE A 125 -23.22 -1.08 2.57
C PHE A 125 -23.47 -0.18 1.35
N GLY A 126 -23.48 -0.73 0.14
CA GLY A 126 -23.80 0.02 -1.09
C GLY A 126 -24.71 -0.77 -2.01
N GLY A 127 -26.01 -0.55 -1.84
CA GLY A 127 -26.98 -0.64 -2.94
C GLY A 127 -26.79 0.49 -3.94
#